data_AF-A0A958KFV3-F1
#
_entry.id   AF-A0A958KFV3-F1
#
_cell.length_a   1.000
_cell.length_b   1.000
_cell.length_c   1.000
_cell.angle_alpha   90.00
_cell.angle_beta   90.00
_cell.angle_gamma   90.00
#
_symmetry.space_group_name_H-M   'P 1'
#
loop_
_entity.id
_entity.type
_entity.pdbx_description
1 polymer ?
#
loop_
_entity_poly.entity_id
_entity_poly.type
_entity_poly.pdbx_seq_one_letter_code
_entity_poly.pdbx_strand_id
1 'polypeptide(L)'
;MDSETSSFVGAPIDSLHSRAKSSIDYDLLAQEMISYLRGPITQRSLSDLLGYTFNQVGKWESGATKIKWSDFVQLCSTLEVPLRLSTAQFFGKPPSHIHLERLADTLLDSYGLIDLNNTTIRTKLNKWRLGKIQIHLSDVLAILDTYPSSLFAWLMAFVDGEQLRSIQGRYHHFLKTMQAVSDNPTYIYVNTALKVKEYVDLTDHSDEILGKHALMPVKSLRRALQELTSLGLVLFDGRKFLPCPFDFSFSNLRHQNLRRFNKYSTLLAGHGYPLSLGPLQRYESLNASRSSVRVNALSKEAADKINDLIMHFHNRATEVIQNDIGPKNNVQIIVLHSFASTLIDPDLAEGVLDSYSNDKLLPK
;
A
#
# COMPACT_ATOMS: atom_id res chain seq x y z
N MET A 1 -4.39 8.20 43.20
CA MET A 1 -4.45 7.67 41.81
C MET A 1 -5.01 8.80 41.00
N ASP A 2 -4.13 9.70 40.58
CA ASP A 2 -4.51 10.93 39.91
C ASP A 2 -4.87 10.62 38.48
N SER A 3 -6.12 10.88 38.11
CA SER A 3 -6.58 10.82 36.73
C SER A 3 -5.92 11.98 35.97
N GLU A 4 -4.74 11.75 35.44
CA GLU A 4 -4.18 12.58 34.38
C GLU A 4 -5.14 12.53 33.19
N THR A 5 -6.06 13.48 33.17
CA THR A 5 -6.93 13.76 32.03
C THR A 5 -6.05 14.39 30.95
N SER A 6 -5.38 13.53 30.19
CA SER A 6 -4.65 13.88 28.98
C SER A 6 -5.62 14.59 28.03
N SER A 7 -5.62 15.92 28.04
CA SER A 7 -6.44 16.74 27.16
C SER A 7 -5.93 16.60 25.73
N PHE A 8 -6.56 15.73 24.94
CA PHE A 8 -6.36 15.70 23.50
C PHE A 8 -6.97 16.98 22.91
N VAL A 9 -6.12 17.98 22.66
CA VAL A 9 -6.53 19.16 21.89
C VAL A 9 -6.54 18.78 20.42
N GLY A 10 -7.64 18.19 19.96
CA GLY A 10 -7.85 17.84 18.56
C GLY A 10 -8.02 19.10 17.70
N ALA A 11 -7.33 19.15 16.56
CA ALA A 11 -7.65 20.14 15.53
C ALA A 11 -9.08 19.86 15.00
N PRO A 12 -9.87 20.89 14.63
CA PRO A 12 -11.23 20.69 14.14
C PRO A 12 -11.25 19.72 12.95
N ILE A 13 -12.15 18.72 13.00
CA ILE A 13 -12.31 17.67 11.99
C ILE A 13 -12.41 18.27 10.57
N ASP A 14 -13.12 19.39 10.43
CA ASP A 14 -13.31 20.10 9.15
C ASP A 14 -12.00 20.68 8.57
N SER A 15 -11.04 21.03 9.42
CA SER A 15 -9.72 21.52 8.99
C SER A 15 -8.79 20.41 8.49
N LEU A 16 -8.99 19.17 8.98
CA LEU A 16 -8.21 18.00 8.56
C LEU A 16 -8.82 17.35 7.31
N HIS A 17 -10.14 17.30 7.20
CA HIS A 17 -10.79 16.88 5.95
C HIS A 17 -10.54 17.88 4.80
N SER A 18 -10.41 19.18 5.07
CA SER A 18 -10.04 20.16 4.03
C SER A 18 -8.55 20.09 3.66
N ARG A 19 -7.65 19.81 4.61
CA ARG A 19 -6.21 19.56 4.34
C ARG A 19 -5.93 18.24 3.63
N ALA A 20 -6.74 17.21 3.87
CA ALA A 20 -6.61 15.89 3.23
C ALA A 20 -7.15 15.86 1.78
N LYS A 21 -7.87 16.90 1.36
CA LYS A 21 -8.63 16.91 0.10
C LYS A 21 -8.13 17.97 -0.90
N SER A 22 -6.87 18.39 -0.80
CA SER A 22 -6.23 18.99 -1.99
C SER A 22 -6.09 17.88 -3.02
N SER A 23 -7.06 17.81 -3.93
CA SER A 23 -7.02 16.86 -5.05
C SER A 23 -5.73 17.10 -5.83
N ILE A 24 -4.99 16.04 -6.13
CA ILE A 24 -3.81 16.13 -7.01
C ILE A 24 -4.30 16.64 -8.36
N ASP A 25 -3.62 17.66 -8.88
CA ASP A 25 -3.78 18.04 -10.28
C ASP A 25 -3.01 17.02 -11.13
N TYR A 26 -3.73 16.01 -11.63
CA TYR A 26 -3.11 14.92 -12.39
C TYR A 26 -2.60 15.36 -13.76
N ASP A 27 -3.13 16.45 -14.32
CA ASP A 27 -2.62 16.99 -15.57
C ASP A 27 -1.27 17.67 -15.34
N LEU A 28 -1.12 18.40 -14.23
CA LEU A 28 0.18 18.96 -13.82
C LEU A 28 1.17 17.84 -13.44
N LEU A 29 0.74 16.83 -12.68
CA LEU A 29 1.60 15.69 -12.34
C LEU A 29 2.12 14.97 -13.60
N ALA A 30 1.25 14.78 -14.60
CA ALA A 30 1.66 14.21 -15.88
C ALA A 30 2.72 15.08 -16.59
N GLN A 31 2.59 16.41 -16.57
CA GLN A 31 3.58 17.34 -17.12
C GLN A 31 4.93 17.21 -16.40
N GLU A 32 4.92 17.23 -15.06
CA GLU A 32 6.12 17.10 -14.23
C GLU A 32 6.82 15.77 -14.46
N MET A 33 6.08 14.66 -14.58
CA MET A 33 6.64 13.34 -14.88
C MET A 33 7.35 13.30 -16.22
N ILE A 34 6.78 13.91 -17.28
CA ILE A 34 7.41 13.96 -18.60
C ILE A 34 8.71 14.75 -18.53
N SER A 35 8.67 15.93 -17.88
CA SER A 35 9.86 16.77 -17.70
C SER A 35 10.94 16.06 -16.87
N TYR A 36 10.54 15.33 -15.84
CA TYR A 36 11.46 14.54 -15.00
C TYR A 36 12.15 13.44 -15.82
N LEU A 37 11.36 12.62 -16.54
CA LEU A 37 11.88 11.50 -17.32
C LEU A 37 12.76 11.96 -18.49
N ARG A 38 12.42 13.08 -19.13
CA ARG A 38 13.25 13.67 -20.20
C ARG A 38 14.65 14.04 -19.71
N GLY A 39 14.76 14.50 -18.46
CA GLY A 39 16.00 14.96 -17.87
C GLY A 39 16.70 16.04 -18.73
N PRO A 40 17.96 15.83 -19.15
CA PRO A 40 18.72 16.83 -19.89
C PRO A 40 18.42 16.89 -21.40
N ILE A 41 17.71 15.90 -21.96
CA ILE A 41 17.41 15.85 -23.40
C ILE A 41 16.53 17.05 -23.76
N THR A 42 16.81 17.76 -24.85
CA THR A 42 15.94 18.89 -25.24
C THR A 42 14.56 18.40 -25.67
N GLN A 43 13.51 19.20 -25.45
CA GLN A 43 12.14 18.86 -25.86
C GLN A 43 12.06 18.54 -27.36
N ARG A 44 12.80 19.29 -28.20
CA ARG A 44 12.85 19.08 -29.64
C ARG A 44 13.52 17.76 -29.98
N SER A 45 14.71 17.50 -29.43
CA SER A 45 15.44 16.24 -29.67
C SER A 45 14.61 15.02 -29.25
N LEU A 46 13.93 15.07 -28.10
CA LEU A 46 13.06 13.97 -27.69
C LEU A 46 11.82 13.82 -28.59
N SER A 47 11.24 14.93 -29.06
CA SER A 47 10.15 14.87 -30.04
C SER A 47 10.58 14.19 -31.33
N ASP A 48 11.79 14.52 -31.83
CA ASP A 48 12.36 13.90 -33.03
C ASP A 48 12.66 12.40 -32.81
N LEU A 49 13.19 12.02 -31.64
CA LEU A 49 13.41 10.62 -31.25
C LEU A 49 12.12 9.80 -31.18
N LEU A 50 11.00 10.42 -30.82
CA LEU A 50 9.69 9.80 -30.81
C LEU A 50 9.02 9.76 -32.19
N GLY A 51 9.65 10.34 -33.21
CA GLY A 51 9.16 10.36 -34.59
C GLY A 51 8.20 11.51 -34.91
N TYR A 52 8.10 12.54 -34.05
CA TYR A 52 7.29 13.72 -34.34
C TYR A 52 8.06 14.75 -35.15
N THR A 53 7.39 15.37 -36.12
CA THR A 53 7.97 16.45 -36.94
C THR A 53 7.90 17.84 -36.28
N PHE A 54 7.19 17.96 -35.16
CA PHE A 54 6.98 19.19 -34.40
C PHE A 54 7.31 18.98 -32.91
N ASN A 55 7.44 20.07 -32.14
CA ASN A 55 7.77 20.01 -30.71
C ASN A 55 6.60 19.47 -29.85
N GLN A 56 6.30 18.18 -29.98
CA GLN A 56 5.21 17.51 -29.27
C GLN A 56 5.49 17.40 -27.77
N VAL A 57 6.74 17.12 -27.37
CA VAL A 57 7.14 17.06 -25.96
C VAL A 57 6.96 18.40 -25.27
N GLY A 58 7.33 19.51 -25.92
CA GLY A 58 7.08 20.85 -25.36
C GLY A 58 5.59 21.17 -25.20
N LYS A 59 4.72 20.68 -26.08
CA LYS A 59 3.27 20.81 -25.91
C LYS A 59 2.74 19.97 -24.75
N TRP A 60 3.33 18.81 -24.50
CA TRP A 60 2.97 17.98 -23.34
C TRP A 60 3.43 18.63 -22.03
N GLU A 61 4.69 19.08 -21.94
CA GLU A 61 5.24 19.70 -20.72
C GLU A 61 4.60 21.04 -20.36
N SER A 62 4.12 21.80 -21.35
CA SER A 62 3.39 23.05 -21.13
C SER A 62 1.89 22.86 -20.85
N GLY A 63 1.38 21.63 -20.95
CA GLY A 63 -0.05 21.35 -20.85
C GLY A 63 -0.89 21.80 -22.04
N ALA A 64 -0.28 22.34 -23.11
CA ALA A 64 -0.98 22.73 -24.33
C ALA A 64 -1.70 21.56 -24.99
N THR A 65 -1.16 20.34 -24.84
CA THR A 65 -1.84 19.08 -25.18
C THR A 65 -1.58 18.04 -24.11
N LYS A 66 -2.56 17.17 -23.84
CA LYS A 66 -2.39 16.05 -22.90
C LYS A 66 -1.69 14.87 -23.58
N ILE A 67 -0.76 14.23 -22.87
CA ILE A 67 -0.12 12.99 -23.35
C ILE A 67 -1.10 11.82 -23.24
N LYS A 68 -1.23 11.04 -24.31
CA LYS A 68 -2.00 9.78 -24.29
C LYS A 68 -1.19 8.71 -23.58
N TRP A 69 -1.86 7.74 -22.99
CA TRP A 69 -1.17 6.61 -22.35
C TRP A 69 -0.26 5.84 -23.32
N SER A 70 -0.70 5.61 -24.57
CA SER A 70 0.13 4.98 -25.61
C SER A 70 1.42 5.75 -25.88
N ASP A 71 1.33 7.08 -25.95
CA ASP A 71 2.47 7.96 -26.21
C ASP A 71 3.41 7.99 -25.00
N PHE A 72 2.86 7.89 -23.78
CA PHE A 72 3.66 7.75 -22.56
C PHE A 72 4.42 6.42 -22.50
N VAL A 73 3.78 5.30 -22.90
CA VAL A 73 4.45 4.00 -23.01
C VAL A 73 5.59 4.06 -24.03
N GLN A 74 5.36 4.71 -25.18
CA GLN A 74 6.41 4.93 -26.17
C GLN A 74 7.55 5.79 -25.62
N LEU A 75 7.22 6.89 -24.94
CA LEU A 75 8.19 7.77 -24.26
C LEU A 75 9.08 6.99 -23.28
N CYS A 76 8.48 6.19 -22.40
CA CYS A 76 9.23 5.34 -21.48
C CYS A 76 10.12 4.33 -22.21
N SER A 77 9.64 3.72 -23.30
CA SER A 77 10.47 2.79 -24.09
C SER A 77 11.64 3.49 -24.77
N THR A 78 11.44 4.69 -25.33
CA THR A 78 12.50 5.48 -25.99
C THR A 78 13.57 5.94 -25.00
N LEU A 79 13.18 6.20 -23.75
CA LEU A 79 14.08 6.62 -22.66
C LEU A 79 14.61 5.44 -21.83
N GLU A 80 14.36 4.19 -22.25
CA GLU A 80 14.76 2.96 -21.54
C GLU A 80 14.28 2.90 -20.08
N VAL A 81 13.17 3.58 -19.77
CA VAL A 81 12.54 3.53 -18.45
C VAL A 81 11.89 2.16 -18.29
N PRO A 82 12.14 1.42 -17.19
CA PRO A 82 11.68 0.04 -17.00
C PRO A 82 10.18 -0.05 -16.65
N LEU A 83 9.32 0.75 -17.30
CA LEU A 83 7.90 0.91 -16.99
C LEU A 83 7.16 -0.43 -16.92
N ARG A 84 7.43 -1.37 -17.84
CA ARG A 84 6.81 -2.70 -17.85
C ARG A 84 7.21 -3.49 -16.61
N LEU A 85 8.50 -3.53 -16.27
CA LEU A 85 9.02 -4.23 -15.11
C LEU A 85 8.45 -3.63 -13.82
N SER A 86 8.49 -2.30 -13.68
CA SER A 86 7.96 -1.57 -12.53
C SER A 86 6.46 -1.79 -12.35
N THR A 87 5.69 -1.74 -13.44
CA THR A 87 4.24 -2.01 -13.43
C THR A 87 3.96 -3.47 -13.06
N ALA A 88 4.73 -4.41 -13.59
CA ALA A 88 4.61 -5.83 -13.25
C ALA A 88 4.90 -6.11 -11.77
N GLN A 89 5.94 -5.49 -11.22
CA GLN A 89 6.26 -5.60 -9.79
C GLN A 89 5.14 -5.01 -8.92
N PHE A 90 4.58 -3.87 -9.32
CA PHE A 90 3.48 -3.20 -8.63
C PHE A 90 2.18 -4.04 -8.62
N PHE A 91 1.84 -4.70 -9.73
CA PHE A 91 0.65 -5.56 -9.78
C PHE A 91 0.89 -6.99 -9.28
N GLY A 92 2.12 -7.32 -8.86
CA GLY A 92 2.48 -8.70 -8.53
C GLY A 92 2.24 -9.64 -9.72
N LYS A 93 2.68 -9.27 -10.92
CA LYS A 93 2.58 -10.11 -12.13
C LYS A 93 3.95 -10.29 -12.76
N PRO A 94 4.21 -11.39 -13.48
CA PRO A 94 5.40 -11.50 -14.33
C PRO A 94 5.42 -10.39 -15.39
N PRO A 95 6.60 -9.83 -15.75
CA PRO A 95 6.68 -8.80 -16.79
C PRO A 95 6.11 -9.24 -18.15
N SER A 96 6.18 -10.53 -18.47
CA SER A 96 5.59 -11.12 -19.69
C SER A 96 4.06 -11.06 -19.71
N HIS A 97 3.41 -10.95 -18.54
CA HIS A 97 1.96 -10.90 -18.40
C HIS A 97 1.42 -9.46 -18.35
N ILE A 98 2.29 -8.46 -18.35
CA ILE A 98 1.91 -7.04 -18.43
C ILE A 98 2.03 -6.55 -19.87
N HIS A 99 0.87 -6.27 -20.46
CA HIS A 99 0.74 -5.56 -21.72
C HIS A 99 0.36 -4.11 -21.43
N LEU A 100 1.33 -3.18 -21.52
CA LEU A 100 1.11 -1.78 -21.14
C LEU A 100 0.02 -1.12 -22.00
N GLU A 101 -0.11 -1.52 -23.26
CA GLU A 101 -1.12 -1.09 -24.21
C GLU A 101 -2.53 -1.51 -23.78
N ARG A 102 -2.61 -2.57 -22.98
CA ARG A 102 -3.84 -3.14 -22.40
C ARG A 102 -3.86 -2.99 -20.87
N LEU A 103 -3.25 -1.94 -20.34
CA LEU A 103 -3.20 -1.69 -18.89
C LEU A 103 -4.61 -1.69 -18.26
N ALA A 104 -5.64 -1.29 -19.00
CA ALA A 104 -7.04 -1.40 -18.57
C ALA A 104 -7.44 -2.81 -18.11
N ASP A 105 -6.97 -3.86 -18.80
CA ASP A 105 -7.23 -5.26 -18.41
C ASP A 105 -6.55 -5.56 -17.09
N THR A 106 -5.28 -5.18 -16.95
CA THR A 106 -4.55 -5.37 -15.69
C THR A 106 -5.20 -4.63 -14.53
N LEU A 107 -5.65 -3.40 -14.76
CA LEU A 107 -6.35 -2.58 -13.77
C LEU A 107 -7.70 -3.19 -13.36
N LEU A 108 -8.47 -3.70 -14.31
CA LEU A 108 -9.75 -4.38 -14.04
C LEU A 108 -9.57 -5.75 -13.37
N ASP A 109 -8.51 -6.48 -13.72
CA ASP A 109 -8.19 -7.82 -13.19
C ASP A 109 -7.49 -7.75 -11.82
N SER A 110 -6.87 -6.62 -11.49
CA SER A 110 -6.22 -6.41 -10.19
C SER A 110 -7.27 -5.98 -9.17
N TYR A 111 -8.12 -6.95 -8.81
CA TYR A 111 -9.17 -6.79 -7.81
C TYR A 111 -8.60 -6.20 -6.51
N GLY A 112 -9.12 -5.05 -6.12
CA GLY A 112 -8.77 -4.35 -4.87
C GLY A 112 -7.83 -3.14 -4.98
N LEU A 113 -7.21 -2.89 -6.13
CA LEU A 113 -6.50 -1.63 -6.38
C LEU A 113 -7.40 -0.53 -6.92
N ILE A 114 -8.64 -0.86 -7.26
CA ILE A 114 -9.64 0.08 -7.76
C ILE A 114 -10.90 -0.23 -6.98
N ASP A 115 -11.46 0.77 -6.32
CA ASP A 115 -12.80 0.63 -5.74
C ASP A 115 -13.76 0.45 -6.92
N LEU A 116 -14.01 -0.82 -7.28
CA LEU A 116 -14.88 -1.18 -8.39
C LEU A 116 -16.33 -0.73 -8.16
N ASN A 117 -16.66 -0.27 -6.95
CA ASN A 117 -17.93 0.38 -6.65
C ASN A 117 -18.00 1.79 -7.24
N ASN A 118 -16.87 2.41 -7.62
CA ASN A 118 -16.86 3.63 -8.41
C ASN A 118 -17.23 3.32 -9.88
N THR A 119 -18.54 3.36 -10.15
CA THR A 119 -19.13 3.09 -11.47
C THR A 119 -18.52 3.96 -12.57
N THR A 120 -18.15 5.21 -12.27
CA THR A 120 -17.54 6.13 -13.24
C THR A 120 -16.18 5.62 -13.72
N ILE A 121 -15.31 5.23 -12.80
CA ILE A 121 -13.98 4.68 -13.12
C ILE A 121 -14.12 3.37 -13.88
N ARG A 122 -15.01 2.48 -13.41
CA ARG A 122 -15.26 1.19 -14.06
C ARG A 122 -15.79 1.35 -15.49
N THR A 123 -16.71 2.28 -15.73
CA THR A 123 -17.22 2.59 -17.07
C THR A 123 -16.12 3.15 -17.97
N LYS A 124 -15.26 4.03 -17.44
CA LYS A 124 -14.13 4.58 -18.19
C LYS A 124 -13.12 3.49 -18.57
N LEU A 125 -12.71 2.64 -17.63
CA LEU A 125 -11.84 1.49 -17.88
C LEU A 125 -12.43 0.52 -18.90
N ASN A 126 -13.72 0.21 -18.82
CA ASN A 126 -14.38 -0.63 -19.81
C ASN A 126 -14.40 0.00 -21.20
N LYS A 127 -14.68 1.31 -21.31
CA LYS A 127 -14.63 2.02 -22.59
C LYS A 127 -13.21 2.02 -23.16
N TRP A 128 -12.19 2.23 -22.33
CA TRP A 128 -10.79 2.19 -22.75
C TRP A 128 -10.39 0.78 -23.21
N ARG A 129 -10.71 -0.26 -22.42
CA ARG A 129 -10.49 -1.67 -22.78
C ARG A 129 -11.09 -2.03 -24.14
N LEU A 130 -12.28 -1.54 -24.43
CA LEU A 130 -12.98 -1.77 -25.70
C LEU A 130 -12.48 -0.88 -26.86
N GLY A 131 -11.45 -0.05 -26.64
CA GLY A 131 -10.93 0.89 -27.64
C GLY A 131 -11.89 2.03 -27.98
N LYS A 132 -12.96 2.23 -27.20
CA LYS A 132 -13.98 3.27 -27.45
C LYS A 132 -13.52 4.67 -27.06
N ILE A 133 -12.52 4.75 -26.19
CA ILE A 133 -11.89 6.02 -25.79
C ILE A 133 -10.37 5.84 -25.75
N GLN A 134 -9.65 6.92 -25.98
CA GLN A 134 -8.24 7.04 -25.63
C GLN A 134 -8.14 7.60 -24.20
N ILE A 135 -7.21 7.06 -23.42
CA ILE A 135 -6.96 7.52 -22.06
C ILE A 135 -5.67 8.34 -22.01
N HIS A 136 -5.65 9.38 -21.20
CA HIS A 136 -4.44 10.17 -20.95
C HIS A 136 -3.65 9.61 -19.77
N LEU A 137 -2.39 10.01 -19.64
CA LEU A 137 -1.60 9.66 -18.45
C LEU A 137 -2.27 10.16 -17.16
N SER A 138 -2.81 11.38 -17.16
CA SER A 138 -3.49 11.97 -16.00
C SER A 138 -4.69 11.15 -15.53
N ASP A 139 -5.40 10.52 -16.46
CA ASP A 139 -6.49 9.61 -16.12
C ASP A 139 -6.00 8.33 -15.44
N VAL A 140 -4.86 7.77 -15.87
CA VAL A 140 -4.25 6.60 -15.24
C VAL A 140 -3.77 6.94 -13.83
N LEU A 141 -3.13 8.10 -13.65
CA LEU A 141 -2.70 8.60 -12.34
C LEU A 141 -3.89 8.78 -11.39
N ALA A 142 -4.99 9.33 -11.89
CA ALA A 142 -6.23 9.48 -11.11
C ALA A 142 -6.84 8.14 -10.70
N ILE A 143 -6.75 7.12 -11.56
CA ILE A 143 -7.22 5.76 -11.24
C ILE A 143 -6.33 5.14 -10.16
N LEU A 144 -5.01 5.31 -10.25
CA LEU A 144 -4.07 4.80 -9.25
C LEU A 144 -4.20 5.52 -7.89
N ASP A 145 -4.57 6.81 -7.85
CA ASP A 145 -4.79 7.55 -6.59
C ASP A 145 -6.10 7.19 -5.89
N THR A 146 -6.94 6.30 -6.46
CA THR A 146 -8.11 5.77 -5.73
C THR A 146 -7.71 5.05 -4.44
N TYR A 147 -6.47 4.55 -4.39
CA TYR A 147 -5.78 4.14 -3.19
C TYR A 147 -4.44 4.89 -3.14
N PRO A 148 -4.28 5.95 -2.32
CA PRO A 148 -3.11 6.81 -2.40
C PRO A 148 -1.75 6.09 -2.26
N SER A 149 -1.69 5.03 -1.46
CA SER A 149 -0.49 4.18 -1.35
C SER A 149 -0.11 3.54 -2.69
N SER A 150 -1.08 3.24 -3.55
CA SER A 150 -0.90 2.63 -4.87
C SER A 150 -0.24 3.57 -5.87
N LEU A 151 -0.70 4.83 -5.96
CA LEU A 151 -0.06 5.82 -6.83
C LEU A 151 1.42 6.00 -6.46
N PHE A 152 1.71 6.25 -5.18
CA PHE A 152 3.10 6.49 -4.76
C PHE A 152 3.96 5.23 -4.85
N ALA A 153 3.44 4.05 -4.51
CA ALA A 153 4.13 2.79 -4.72
C ALA A 153 4.54 2.58 -6.18
N TRP A 154 3.63 2.90 -7.10
CA TRP A 154 3.88 2.77 -8.53
C TRP A 154 4.92 3.80 -9.02
N LEU A 155 4.79 5.07 -8.61
CA LEU A 155 5.73 6.12 -8.98
C LEU A 155 7.17 5.84 -8.48
N MET A 156 7.32 5.37 -7.24
CA MET A 156 8.62 5.03 -6.63
C MET A 156 9.45 4.05 -7.45
N ALA A 157 8.81 3.26 -8.31
CA ALA A 157 9.49 2.25 -9.10
C ALA A 157 10.22 2.82 -10.34
N PHE A 158 10.02 4.11 -10.69
CA PHE A 158 10.71 4.72 -11.84
C PHE A 158 10.79 6.27 -11.82
N VAL A 159 10.21 6.95 -10.83
CA VAL A 159 10.33 8.41 -10.63
C VAL A 159 10.64 8.73 -9.17
N ASP A 160 11.50 9.72 -8.94
CA ASP A 160 11.67 10.33 -7.63
C ASP A 160 10.53 11.32 -7.34
N GLY A 161 9.58 10.89 -6.51
CA GLY A 161 8.43 11.70 -6.12
C GLY A 161 8.79 12.99 -5.37
N GLU A 162 10.00 13.13 -4.84
CA GLU A 162 10.44 14.37 -4.19
C GLU A 162 10.68 15.51 -5.19
N GLN A 163 10.95 15.18 -6.46
CA GLN A 163 11.17 16.13 -7.54
C GLN A 163 9.86 16.60 -8.20
N LEU A 164 8.74 15.94 -7.90
CA LEU A 164 7.43 16.24 -8.47
C LEU A 164 6.67 17.22 -7.56
N ARG A 165 6.76 18.52 -7.84
CA ARG A 165 6.25 19.60 -6.97
C ARG A 165 4.76 19.47 -6.68
N SER A 166 3.96 19.05 -7.68
CA SER A 166 2.51 18.87 -7.55
C SER A 166 2.09 17.84 -6.50
N ILE A 167 2.97 16.87 -6.19
CA ILE A 167 2.70 15.82 -5.20
C ILE A 167 3.67 15.80 -4.01
N GLN A 168 4.71 16.64 -4.01
CA GLN A 168 5.81 16.57 -3.05
C GLN A 168 5.35 16.47 -1.59
N GLY A 169 4.36 17.28 -1.19
CA GLY A 169 3.80 17.25 0.17
C GLY A 169 3.09 15.94 0.52
N ARG A 170 2.25 15.41 -0.39
CA ARG A 170 1.56 14.13 -0.20
C ARG A 170 2.54 12.95 -0.23
N TYR A 171 3.56 13.02 -1.09
CA TYR A 171 4.60 12.03 -1.18
C TYR A 171 5.45 11.98 0.10
N HIS A 172 5.88 13.14 0.62
CA HIS A 172 6.57 13.23 1.91
C HIS A 172 5.73 12.66 3.06
N HIS A 173 4.43 12.97 3.09
CA HIS A 173 3.53 12.41 4.07
C HIS A 173 3.45 10.88 3.94
N PHE A 174 3.34 10.35 2.73
CA PHE A 174 3.38 8.91 2.47
C PHE A 174 4.67 8.24 2.96
N LEU A 175 5.84 8.84 2.68
CA LEU A 175 7.13 8.34 3.18
C LEU A 175 7.19 8.33 4.71
N LYS A 176 6.72 9.40 5.37
CA LYS A 176 6.64 9.49 6.84
C LYS A 176 5.73 8.40 7.42
N THR A 177 4.59 8.15 6.80
CA THR A 177 3.65 7.09 7.20
C THR A 177 4.28 5.71 7.07
N MET A 178 4.96 5.43 5.94
CA MET A 178 5.71 4.17 5.78
C MET A 178 6.78 3.99 6.86
N GLN A 179 7.53 5.05 7.16
CA GLN A 179 8.56 5.03 8.19
C GLN A 179 7.95 4.76 9.57
N ALA A 180 6.89 5.47 9.94
CA ALA A 180 6.21 5.30 11.22
C ALA A 180 5.71 3.86 11.43
N VAL A 181 5.11 3.25 10.40
CA VAL A 181 4.65 1.85 10.46
C VAL A 181 5.82 0.87 10.54
N SER A 182 6.90 1.13 9.81
CA SER A 182 8.11 0.31 9.89
C SER A 182 8.72 0.32 11.28
N ASP A 183 8.76 1.50 11.92
CA ASP A 183 9.32 1.68 13.25
C ASP A 183 8.39 1.17 14.34
N ASN A 184 7.07 1.28 14.12
CA ASN A 184 6.07 0.73 15.02
C ASN A 184 4.96 -0.02 14.26
N PRO A 185 5.17 -1.32 13.98
CA PRO A 185 4.20 -2.17 13.30
C PRO A 185 2.80 -2.20 13.93
N THR A 186 2.69 -1.92 15.24
CA THR A 186 1.40 -1.93 15.97
C THR A 186 0.42 -0.88 15.45
N TYR A 187 0.89 0.15 14.75
CA TYR A 187 0.07 1.24 14.20
C TYR A 187 -1.01 0.78 13.23
N ILE A 188 -0.70 -0.23 12.42
CA ILE A 188 -1.71 -0.83 11.53
C ILE A 188 -2.82 -1.49 12.33
N TYR A 189 -2.47 -2.20 13.41
CA TYR A 189 -3.43 -2.91 14.26
C TYR A 189 -4.34 -1.93 15.01
N VAL A 190 -3.78 -0.83 15.53
CA VAL A 190 -4.57 0.25 16.16
C VAL A 190 -5.56 0.85 15.16
N ASN A 191 -5.10 1.26 13.97
CA ASN A 191 -5.99 1.84 12.98
C ASN A 191 -7.08 0.86 12.52
N THR A 192 -6.73 -0.42 12.35
CA THR A 192 -7.69 -1.48 12.00
C THR A 192 -8.68 -1.73 13.13
N ALA A 193 -8.24 -1.71 14.38
CA ALA A 193 -9.08 -1.92 15.55
C ALA A 193 -10.15 -0.83 15.71
N LEU A 194 -9.92 0.39 15.22
CA LEU A 194 -10.93 1.46 15.20
C LEU A 194 -12.13 1.14 14.29
N LYS A 195 -11.98 0.18 13.37
CA LYS A 195 -13.02 -0.24 12.41
C LYS A 195 -13.88 -1.41 12.92
N VAL A 196 -13.52 -2.04 14.04
CA VAL A 196 -14.27 -3.20 14.58
C VAL A 196 -15.63 -2.74 15.10
N LYS A 197 -16.68 -3.54 14.87
CA LYS A 197 -18.05 -3.17 15.23
C LYS A 197 -18.19 -2.79 16.70
N GLU A 198 -17.59 -3.58 17.59
CA GLU A 198 -17.62 -3.35 19.04
C GLU A 198 -17.13 -1.94 19.41
N TYR A 199 -16.11 -1.42 18.72
CA TYR A 199 -15.61 -0.05 18.94
C TYR A 199 -16.44 1.00 18.20
N VAL A 200 -16.84 0.71 16.96
CA VAL A 200 -17.67 1.59 16.13
C VAL A 200 -19.02 1.89 16.79
N ASP A 201 -19.62 0.90 17.46
CA ASP A 201 -20.90 1.04 18.16
C ASP A 201 -20.80 1.85 19.47
N LEU A 202 -19.59 2.10 19.99
CA LEU A 202 -19.42 2.93 21.20
C LEU A 202 -19.78 4.39 20.92
N THR A 203 -20.37 5.05 21.91
CA THR A 203 -20.58 6.51 21.85
C THR A 203 -19.30 7.29 22.16
N ASP A 204 -18.46 6.75 23.05
CA ASP A 204 -17.22 7.35 23.53
C ASP A 204 -16.06 6.34 23.46
N HIS A 205 -14.82 6.84 23.45
CA HIS A 205 -13.64 5.98 23.39
C HIS A 205 -13.49 5.08 24.61
N SER A 206 -13.20 3.80 24.38
CA SER A 206 -12.64 2.89 25.38
C SER A 206 -11.24 2.42 24.97
N ASP A 207 -10.27 2.65 25.85
CA ASP A 207 -8.90 2.12 25.72
C ASP A 207 -8.88 0.60 25.85
N GLU A 208 -9.72 0.04 26.71
CA GLU A 208 -9.77 -1.40 27.00
C GLU A 208 -10.26 -2.19 25.80
N ILE A 209 -11.37 -1.75 25.18
CA ILE A 209 -11.93 -2.39 23.98
C ILE A 209 -10.93 -2.27 22.83
N LEU A 210 -10.39 -1.06 22.60
CA LEU A 210 -9.47 -0.84 21.49
C LEU A 210 -8.14 -1.59 21.67
N GLY A 211 -7.58 -1.58 22.88
CA GLY A 211 -6.32 -2.26 23.20
C GLY A 211 -6.42 -3.77 23.08
N LYS A 212 -7.57 -4.35 23.45
CA LYS A 212 -7.89 -5.75 23.21
C LYS A 212 -7.82 -6.11 21.73
N HIS A 213 -8.46 -5.32 20.85
CA HIS A 213 -8.46 -5.57 19.41
C HIS A 213 -7.14 -5.24 18.72
N ALA A 214 -6.41 -4.24 19.21
CA ALA A 214 -5.08 -3.86 18.71
C ALA A 214 -3.94 -4.74 19.24
N LEU A 215 -4.23 -5.72 20.10
CA LEU A 215 -3.27 -6.62 20.74
C LEU A 215 -2.16 -5.89 21.50
N MET A 216 -2.51 -4.83 22.23
CA MET A 216 -1.52 -4.01 22.92
C MET A 216 -1.99 -3.51 24.31
N PRO A 217 -1.07 -3.34 25.28
CA PRO A 217 -1.42 -2.75 26.57
C PRO A 217 -1.90 -1.30 26.44
N VAL A 218 -2.86 -0.90 27.28
CA VAL A 218 -3.47 0.47 27.29
C VAL A 218 -2.42 1.58 27.29
N LYS A 219 -1.34 1.45 28.06
CA LYS A 219 -0.26 2.44 28.08
C LYS A 219 0.41 2.63 26.71
N SER A 220 0.68 1.52 26.02
CA SER A 220 1.26 1.55 24.67
C SER A 220 0.26 2.03 23.64
N LEU A 221 -1.03 1.67 23.79
CA LEU A 221 -2.12 2.15 22.94
C LEU A 221 -2.24 3.66 22.97
N ARG A 222 -2.28 4.28 24.15
CA ARG A 222 -2.40 5.74 24.28
C ARG A 222 -1.26 6.47 23.57
N ARG A 223 -0.02 5.96 23.72
CA ARG A 223 1.14 6.51 23.00
C ARG A 223 0.97 6.35 21.48
N ALA A 224 0.57 5.16 21.03
CA ALA A 224 0.31 4.91 19.61
C ALA A 224 -0.76 5.83 19.04
N LEU A 225 -1.86 6.06 19.76
CA LEU A 225 -2.93 6.98 19.35
C LEU A 225 -2.44 8.44 19.29
N GLN A 226 -1.62 8.88 20.25
CA GLN A 226 -1.00 10.22 20.21
C GLN A 226 -0.13 10.39 18.97
N GLU A 227 0.75 9.42 18.69
CA GLU A 227 1.63 9.47 17.53
C GLU A 227 0.84 9.39 16.22
N LEU A 228 -0.09 8.45 16.10
CA LEU A 228 -0.97 8.32 14.93
C LEU A 228 -1.80 9.59 14.69
N THR A 229 -2.28 10.24 15.74
CA THR A 229 -3.00 11.51 15.64
C THR A 229 -2.07 12.62 15.15
N SER A 230 -0.84 12.71 15.67
CA SER A 230 0.15 13.70 15.24
C SER A 230 0.56 13.52 13.77
N LEU A 231 0.51 12.28 13.27
CA LEU A 231 0.77 11.92 11.89
C LEU A 231 -0.47 12.10 11.00
N GLY A 232 -1.65 12.40 11.53
CA GLY A 232 -2.90 12.49 10.76
C GLY A 232 -3.43 11.13 10.26
N LEU A 233 -2.99 10.03 10.89
CA LEU A 233 -3.35 8.65 10.55
C LEU A 233 -4.51 8.11 11.41
N VAL A 234 -4.90 8.86 12.42
CA VAL A 234 -6.11 8.69 13.23
C VAL A 234 -6.63 10.09 13.54
N LEU A 235 -7.96 10.25 13.62
CA LEU A 235 -8.61 11.50 13.99
C LEU A 235 -9.30 11.31 15.34
N PHE A 236 -9.38 12.36 16.17
CA PHE A 236 -10.20 12.36 17.38
C PHE A 236 -11.37 13.33 17.16
N ASP A 237 -12.60 12.84 17.28
CA ASP A 237 -13.80 13.65 16.99
C ASP A 237 -14.33 14.44 18.21
N GLY A 238 -13.60 14.38 19.33
CA GLY A 238 -14.00 14.94 20.62
C GLY A 238 -14.56 13.89 21.58
N ARG A 239 -14.99 12.72 21.08
CA ARG A 239 -15.51 11.61 21.89
C ARG A 239 -14.73 10.33 21.69
N LYS A 240 -14.40 10.01 20.44
CA LYS A 240 -13.62 8.83 20.10
C LYS A 240 -12.69 9.02 18.92
N PHE A 241 -11.81 8.04 18.76
CA PHE A 241 -10.89 8.01 17.63
C PHE A 241 -11.60 7.43 16.41
N LEU A 242 -11.29 7.98 15.24
CA LEU A 242 -11.76 7.54 13.94
C LEU A 242 -10.56 7.12 13.09
N PRO A 243 -10.66 6.02 12.33
CA PRO A 243 -9.60 5.62 11.43
C PRO A 243 -9.43 6.70 10.35
N CYS A 244 -8.18 6.96 9.94
CA CYS A 244 -7.95 7.76 8.75
C CYS A 244 -8.62 7.07 7.54
N PRO A 245 -9.28 7.82 6.64
CA PRO A 245 -9.89 7.25 5.43
C PRO A 245 -8.85 6.65 4.48
N PHE A 246 -7.57 7.04 4.62
CA PHE A 246 -6.48 6.42 3.87
C PHE A 246 -6.07 5.14 4.58
N ASP A 247 -6.43 4.00 3.99
CA ASP A 247 -6.14 2.70 4.57
C ASP A 247 -4.63 2.42 4.61
N PHE A 248 -4.16 1.74 5.64
CA PHE A 248 -2.78 1.24 5.75
C PHE A 248 -2.60 0.00 4.87
N SER A 249 -2.80 0.17 3.57
CA SER A 249 -2.54 -0.88 2.61
C SER A 249 -1.12 -0.73 2.09
N PHE A 250 -0.25 -1.64 2.54
CA PHE A 250 1.08 -1.85 1.98
C PHE A 250 1.11 -3.02 0.99
N SER A 251 -0.07 -3.50 0.59
CA SER A 251 -0.24 -4.49 -0.46
C SER A 251 0.54 -4.02 -1.68
N ASN A 252 1.52 -4.82 -2.10
CA ASN A 252 2.39 -4.58 -3.26
C ASN A 252 3.55 -3.58 -3.07
N LEU A 253 3.76 -3.01 -1.89
CA LEU A 253 4.95 -2.20 -1.61
C LEU A 253 6.17 -3.09 -1.32
N ARG A 254 7.23 -2.94 -2.12
CA ARG A 254 8.51 -3.66 -1.96
C ARG A 254 9.56 -2.84 -1.20
N HIS A 255 9.13 -2.00 -0.25
CA HIS A 255 10.02 -1.11 0.48
C HIS A 255 10.77 -1.85 1.61
N GLN A 256 12.07 -1.60 1.77
CA GLN A 256 12.89 -2.26 2.78
C GLN A 256 12.36 -2.06 4.21
N ASN A 257 11.81 -0.87 4.50
CA ASN A 257 11.22 -0.53 5.80
C ASN A 257 10.05 -1.47 6.18
N LEU A 258 9.30 -1.97 5.19
CA LEU A 258 8.17 -2.88 5.47
C LEU A 258 8.61 -4.31 5.82
N ARG A 259 9.90 -4.65 5.65
CA ARG A 259 10.43 -5.94 6.12
C ARG A 259 10.34 -6.08 7.63
N ARG A 260 10.52 -4.98 8.38
CA ARG A 260 10.35 -4.95 9.84
C ARG A 260 8.90 -5.24 10.23
N PHE A 261 7.96 -4.59 9.56
CA PHE A 261 6.53 -4.85 9.73
C PHE A 261 6.18 -6.32 9.45
N ASN A 262 6.66 -6.89 8.33
CA ASN A 262 6.42 -8.29 8.00
C ASN A 262 7.02 -9.22 9.05
N LYS A 263 8.29 -9.02 9.44
CA LYS A 263 8.97 -9.81 10.48
C LYS A 263 8.21 -9.77 11.81
N TYR A 264 7.77 -8.58 12.23
CA TYR A 264 6.95 -8.41 13.43
C TYR A 264 5.63 -9.16 13.32
N SER A 265 4.92 -9.01 12.20
CA SER A 265 3.61 -9.65 11.98
C SER A 265 3.71 -11.18 11.99
N THR A 266 4.76 -11.73 11.37
CA THR A 266 5.03 -13.17 11.36
C THR A 266 5.37 -13.69 12.75
N LEU A 267 6.19 -12.96 13.52
CA LEU A 267 6.47 -13.33 14.91
C LEU A 267 5.24 -13.22 15.79
N LEU A 268 4.46 -12.14 15.68
CA LEU A 268 3.23 -11.95 16.43
C LEU A 268 2.22 -13.07 16.14
N ALA A 269 2.07 -13.44 14.87
CA ALA A 269 1.28 -14.60 14.47
C ALA A 269 1.84 -15.88 15.11
N GLY A 270 3.16 -16.11 15.02
CA GLY A 270 3.83 -17.26 15.64
C GLY A 270 3.65 -17.34 17.15
N HIS A 271 3.71 -16.22 17.88
CA HIS A 271 3.47 -16.13 19.32
C HIS A 271 1.98 -16.28 19.69
N GLY A 272 1.07 -15.84 18.80
CA GLY A 272 -0.37 -16.05 18.94
C GLY A 272 -0.77 -17.53 18.81
N TYR A 273 0.10 -18.39 18.27
CA TYR A 273 -0.02 -19.84 18.35
C TYR A 273 0.71 -20.37 19.60
N PRO A 274 0.02 -20.85 20.64
CA PRO A 274 0.69 -21.35 21.82
C PRO A 274 1.52 -22.60 21.49
N LEU A 275 2.84 -22.52 21.68
CA LEU A 275 3.78 -23.65 21.61
C LEU A 275 3.77 -24.53 22.87
N SER A 276 2.81 -24.33 23.78
CA SER A 276 2.57 -25.21 24.92
C SER A 276 1.16 -25.79 24.82
N LEU A 277 1.05 -27.02 24.32
CA LEU A 277 -0.17 -27.81 24.40
C LEU A 277 -0.34 -28.31 25.85
N GLY A 278 -0.71 -27.40 26.75
CA GLY A 278 -1.43 -27.79 27.97
C GLY A 278 -2.81 -28.35 27.61
N PRO A 279 -3.50 -29.08 28.51
CA PRO A 279 -4.85 -29.57 28.23
C PRO A 279 -5.79 -28.40 27.93
N LEU A 280 -6.20 -28.31 26.67
CA LEU A 280 -7.03 -27.26 26.10
C LEU A 280 -8.34 -27.07 26.90
N GLN A 281 -8.55 -25.90 27.51
CA GLN A 281 -9.90 -25.44 27.86
C GLN A 281 -10.61 -25.01 26.58
N ARG A 282 -11.54 -25.86 26.11
CA ARG A 282 -12.38 -25.60 24.93
C ARG A 282 -13.35 -24.45 25.24
N TYR A 283 -13.08 -23.26 24.72
CA TYR A 283 -14.12 -22.26 24.51
C TYR A 283 -14.76 -22.51 23.13
N GLU A 284 -16.09 -22.64 23.10
CA GLU A 284 -16.91 -22.96 21.92
C GLU A 284 -17.04 -21.78 20.94
N SER A 285 -15.93 -21.32 20.36
CA SER A 285 -15.98 -20.55 19.11
C SER A 285 -14.98 -21.12 18.11
N LEU A 286 -15.51 -21.79 17.09
CA LEU A 286 -14.77 -22.50 16.05
C LEU A 286 -14.16 -21.51 15.05
N ASN A 287 -12.96 -20.99 15.35
CA ASN A 287 -12.08 -20.45 14.32
C ASN A 287 -11.18 -21.59 13.82
N ALA A 288 -11.39 -22.02 12.57
CA ALA A 288 -10.54 -23.02 11.95
C ALA A 288 -9.21 -22.38 11.50
N SER A 289 -8.25 -22.26 12.42
CA SER A 289 -6.88 -21.91 12.04
C SER A 289 -6.21 -23.13 11.41
N ARG A 290 -5.78 -22.97 10.15
CA ARG A 290 -4.94 -23.95 9.45
C ARG A 290 -3.60 -23.29 9.14
N SER A 291 -2.53 -23.83 9.71
CA SER A 291 -1.16 -23.47 9.36
C SER A 291 -0.49 -24.69 8.74
N SER A 292 0.22 -24.50 7.64
CA SER A 292 1.04 -25.55 7.06
C SER A 292 2.38 -24.96 6.62
N VAL A 293 3.45 -25.42 7.24
CA VAL A 293 4.81 -25.23 6.73
C VAL A 293 5.16 -26.46 5.91
N ARG A 294 5.66 -26.25 4.70
CA ARG A 294 6.09 -27.30 3.79
C ARG A 294 7.46 -26.92 3.24
N VAL A 295 8.44 -27.80 3.41
CA VAL A 295 9.75 -27.67 2.80
C VAL A 295 9.84 -28.74 1.73
N ASN A 296 9.92 -28.33 0.47
CA ASN A 296 10.00 -29.22 -0.67
C ASN A 296 11.15 -28.78 -1.56
N ALA A 297 11.86 -29.74 -2.13
CA ALA A 297 12.74 -29.47 -3.25
C ALA A 297 11.86 -29.20 -4.49
N LEU A 298 12.00 -28.02 -5.08
CA LEU A 298 11.19 -27.59 -6.22
C LEU A 298 12.11 -27.21 -7.38
N SER A 299 11.68 -27.51 -8.60
CA SER A 299 12.26 -26.87 -9.78
C SER A 299 11.88 -25.39 -9.79
N LYS A 300 12.62 -24.57 -10.54
CA LYS A 300 12.28 -23.14 -10.74
C LYS A 300 10.84 -22.98 -11.26
N GLU A 301 10.47 -23.79 -12.25
CA GLU A 301 9.10 -23.79 -12.80
C GLU A 301 8.03 -24.11 -11.75
N ALA A 302 8.31 -25.07 -10.83
CA ALA A 302 7.41 -25.39 -9.74
C ALA A 302 7.35 -24.28 -8.67
N ALA A 303 8.48 -23.61 -8.38
CA ALA A 303 8.53 -22.47 -7.46
C ALA A 303 7.75 -21.26 -8.01
N ASP A 304 7.87 -20.98 -9.31
CA ASP A 304 7.10 -19.94 -9.99
C ASP A 304 5.59 -20.24 -9.92
N LYS A 305 5.18 -21.49 -10.19
CA LYS A 305 3.78 -21.94 -10.01
C LYS A 305 3.28 -21.80 -8.57
N ILE A 306 4.11 -22.07 -7.57
CA ILE A 306 3.73 -21.84 -6.17
C ILE A 306 3.57 -20.35 -5.87
N ASN A 307 4.44 -19.50 -6.38
CA ASN A 307 4.27 -18.05 -6.23
C ASN A 307 2.97 -17.57 -6.89
N ASP A 308 2.63 -18.07 -8.08
CA ASP A 308 1.36 -17.77 -8.74
C ASP A 308 0.15 -18.20 -7.89
N LEU A 309 0.20 -19.39 -7.27
CA LEU A 309 -0.84 -19.87 -6.36
C LEU A 309 -0.96 -19.02 -5.10
N ILE A 310 0.15 -18.54 -4.55
CA ILE A 310 0.18 -17.64 -3.38
C ILE A 310 -0.47 -16.30 -3.73
N MET A 311 -0.15 -15.74 -4.89
CA MET A 311 -0.78 -14.53 -5.38
C MET A 311 -2.28 -14.73 -5.61
N HIS A 312 -2.67 -15.86 -6.23
CA HIS A 312 -4.07 -16.20 -6.39
C HIS A 312 -4.80 -16.35 -5.04
N PHE A 313 -4.16 -16.96 -4.04
CA PHE A 313 -4.70 -17.05 -2.69
C PHE A 313 -4.94 -15.66 -2.09
N HIS A 314 -3.96 -14.76 -2.17
CA HIS A 314 -4.11 -13.39 -1.66
C HIS A 314 -5.24 -12.64 -2.36
N ASN A 315 -5.38 -12.81 -3.68
CA ASN A 315 -6.47 -12.20 -4.44
C ASN A 315 -7.83 -12.71 -3.96
N ARG A 316 -8.00 -14.03 -3.75
CA ARG A 316 -9.24 -14.60 -3.23
C ARG A 316 -9.52 -14.21 -1.77
N ALA A 317 -8.49 -14.14 -0.93
CA ALA A 317 -8.63 -13.67 0.43
C ALA A 317 -9.13 -12.21 0.46
N THR A 318 -8.58 -11.37 -0.41
CA THR A 318 -9.02 -9.98 -0.58
C THR A 318 -10.47 -9.89 -1.07
N GLU A 319 -10.87 -10.73 -2.03
CA GLU A 319 -12.26 -10.83 -2.49
C GLU A 319 -13.22 -11.17 -1.34
N VAL A 320 -12.87 -12.16 -0.51
CA VAL A 320 -13.67 -12.52 0.67
C VAL A 320 -13.78 -11.33 1.64
N ILE A 321 -12.68 -10.61 1.89
CA ILE A 321 -12.67 -9.43 2.77
C ILE A 321 -13.58 -8.31 2.21
N GLN A 322 -13.53 -8.07 0.90
CA GLN A 322 -14.31 -7.03 0.23
C GLN A 322 -15.81 -7.35 0.16
N ASN A 323 -16.13 -8.63 -0.07
CA ASN A 323 -17.51 -9.10 -0.17
C ASN A 323 -18.13 -9.39 1.21
N ASP A 324 -17.33 -9.40 2.28
CA ASP A 324 -17.85 -9.46 3.63
C ASP A 324 -18.57 -8.15 3.96
N ILE A 325 -19.89 -8.16 3.81
CA ILE A 325 -20.79 -7.07 4.20
C ILE A 325 -21.33 -7.23 5.63
N GLY A 326 -20.92 -8.30 6.33
CA GLY A 326 -21.37 -8.60 7.67
C GLY A 326 -20.72 -7.71 8.74
N PRO A 327 -21.30 -7.68 9.96
CA PRO A 327 -20.72 -6.98 11.10
C PRO A 327 -19.31 -7.52 11.45
N LYS A 328 -18.32 -6.63 11.56
CA LYS A 328 -16.91 -6.97 11.84
C LYS A 328 -16.69 -7.25 13.32
N ASN A 329 -16.70 -8.53 13.68
CA ASN A 329 -16.58 -8.98 15.07
C ASN A 329 -15.24 -9.65 15.39
N ASN A 330 -14.31 -9.70 14.43
CA ASN A 330 -13.03 -10.39 14.58
C ASN A 330 -11.93 -9.74 13.71
N VAL A 331 -10.68 -9.81 14.16
CA VAL A 331 -9.50 -9.38 13.40
C VAL A 331 -8.78 -10.64 12.92
N GLN A 332 -8.67 -10.81 11.60
CA GLN A 332 -7.98 -11.94 10.99
C GLN A 332 -6.61 -11.51 10.48
N ILE A 333 -5.57 -12.24 10.87
CA ILE A 333 -4.19 -12.05 10.37
C ILE A 333 -3.92 -13.15 9.36
N ILE A 334 -3.73 -12.79 8.09
CA ILE A 334 -3.42 -13.73 7.01
C ILE A 334 -1.97 -13.54 6.60
N VAL A 335 -1.15 -14.56 6.84
CA VAL A 335 0.27 -14.56 6.52
C VAL A 335 0.57 -15.75 5.61
N LEU A 336 1.16 -15.49 4.45
CA LEU A 336 1.61 -16.50 3.51
C LEU A 336 2.99 -16.10 2.99
N HIS A 337 3.97 -16.98 3.11
CA HIS A 337 5.34 -16.74 2.69
C HIS A 337 5.83 -17.86 1.78
N SER A 338 6.57 -17.51 0.74
CA SER A 338 7.37 -18.42 -0.08
C SER A 338 8.71 -17.76 -0.35
N PHE A 339 9.79 -18.50 -0.11
CA PHE A 339 11.16 -18.05 -0.37
C PHE A 339 12.03 -19.25 -0.73
N ALA A 340 13.07 -19.02 -1.54
CA ALA A 340 14.08 -20.02 -1.84
C ALA A 340 15.16 -19.99 -0.75
N SER A 341 15.53 -21.15 -0.21
CA SER A 341 16.57 -21.26 0.84
C SER A 341 17.97 -20.87 0.33
N THR A 342 18.22 -20.98 -0.97
CA THR A 342 19.49 -20.60 -1.62
C THR A 342 19.72 -19.10 -1.67
N LEU A 343 18.72 -18.29 -1.32
CA LEU A 343 18.85 -16.84 -1.15
C LEU A 343 19.25 -16.45 0.28
N ILE A 344 19.40 -17.44 1.17
CA ILE A 344 19.77 -17.24 2.56
C ILE A 344 21.20 -17.72 2.72
N ASP A 345 22.09 -16.76 2.94
CA ASP A 345 23.47 -17.01 3.34
C ASP A 345 23.48 -17.85 4.65
N PRO A 346 24.19 -19.00 4.69
CA PRO A 346 24.22 -19.89 5.86
C PRO A 346 24.61 -19.20 7.17
N ASP A 347 25.54 -18.25 7.13
CA ASP A 347 26.00 -17.49 8.31
C ASP A 347 24.95 -16.45 8.76
N LEU A 348 24.06 -16.04 7.86
CA LEU A 348 22.93 -15.14 8.11
C LEU A 348 21.78 -15.85 8.83
N ALA A 349 21.63 -17.18 8.67
CA ALA A 349 20.58 -17.96 9.32
C ALA A 349 20.85 -18.16 10.83
N GLU A 350 22.11 -18.26 11.22
CA GLU A 350 22.53 -18.40 12.62
C GLU A 350 22.52 -17.04 13.35
N GLY A 351 22.92 -15.94 12.69
CA GLY A 351 22.90 -14.58 13.27
C GLY A 351 21.50 -13.95 13.47
N VAL A 352 20.47 -14.39 12.74
CA VAL A 352 19.08 -13.90 12.89
C VAL A 352 18.42 -14.36 14.20
N LEU A 353 18.87 -15.49 14.76
CA LEU A 353 18.39 -16.06 16.03
C LEU A 353 18.88 -15.28 17.26
N ASP A 354 20.06 -14.65 17.20
CA ASP A 354 20.65 -13.92 18.34
C ASP A 354 20.56 -12.38 18.24
N SER A 355 20.44 -11.81 17.02
CA SER A 355 20.39 -10.36 16.78
C SER A 355 19.01 -9.70 17.02
N TYR A 356 17.92 -10.46 17.07
CA TYR A 356 16.60 -9.89 17.40
C TYR A 356 16.57 -9.32 18.84
N SER A 357 17.39 -9.90 19.72
CA SER A 357 17.35 -9.68 21.16
C SER A 357 18.26 -8.55 21.65
N ASN A 358 19.22 -8.08 20.82
CA ASN A 358 20.31 -7.19 21.24
C ASN A 358 20.49 -5.91 20.40
N ASP A 359 19.65 -5.66 19.39
CA ASP A 359 19.73 -4.47 18.54
C ASP A 359 19.24 -3.19 19.27
N LYS A 360 20.12 -2.59 20.08
CA LYS A 360 20.16 -1.11 20.18
C LYS A 360 20.70 -0.59 18.86
N LEU A 361 19.83 0.03 18.06
CA LEU A 361 20.20 0.63 16.77
C LEU A 361 21.49 1.47 16.88
N LEU A 362 22.44 1.20 15.99
CA LEU A 362 23.63 2.02 15.72
C LEU A 362 23.24 3.51 15.53
N PRO A 363 24.09 4.47 15.96
CA PRO A 363 23.81 5.89 15.80
C PRO A 363 23.70 6.29 14.31
N LYS A 364 22.83 7.28 14.06
CA LYS A 364 22.30 7.79 12.78
C LYS A 364 23.25 7.82 11.59
#